data_AF-A0A850CDZ8-F1
#
_entry.id   AF-A0A850CDZ8-F1
#
_cell.length_a   1.000
_cell.length_b   1.000
_cell.length_c   1.000
_cell.angle_alpha   90.00
_cell.angle_beta   90.00
_cell.angle_gamma   90.00
#
_symmetry.space_group_name_H-M   'P 1'
#
loop_
_entity.id
_entity.type
_entity.pdbx_description
1 polymer ?
#
loop_
_entity_poly.entity_id
_entity_poly.type
_entity_poly.pdbx_seq_one_letter_code
_entity_poly.pdbx_strand_id
1 'polypeptide(L)' 'GRDMVGAVSRGEPVASLAGPRTGITKAADTAWRFWIPGDRYVSPYKRHPKAPAAEAD' A
#
# COMPACT_ATOMS: atom_id res chain seq x y z
N GLY A 1 -20.10 -14.38 14.50
CA GLY A 1 -20.68 -13.00 14.48
C GLY A 1 -20.37 -12.16 15.71
N ARG A 2 -20.30 -12.75 16.93
CA ARG A 2 -19.84 -12.09 18.18
C ARG A 2 -18.53 -12.68 18.73
N ASP A 3 -18.03 -13.71 18.08
CA ASP A 3 -16.85 -14.52 18.39
C ASP A 3 -15.52 -13.91 17.91
N MET A 4 -15.57 -12.98 16.95
CA MET A 4 -14.38 -12.37 16.35
C MET A 4 -13.98 -11.02 16.99
N VAL A 5 -14.84 -10.43 17.82
CA VAL A 5 -14.56 -9.15 18.49
C VAL A 5 -13.70 -9.44 19.73
N GLY A 6 -12.43 -9.01 19.71
CA GLY A 6 -11.45 -9.24 20.78
C GLY A 6 -10.41 -10.33 20.50
N ALA A 7 -10.56 -11.07 19.38
CA ALA A 7 -9.62 -12.14 18.99
C ALA A 7 -8.40 -11.64 18.21
N VAL A 8 -8.35 -10.35 17.84
CA VAL A 8 -7.23 -9.75 17.11
C VAL A 8 -6.39 -8.91 18.06
N SER A 9 -5.17 -9.34 18.31
CA SER A 9 -4.13 -8.52 18.93
C SER A 9 -3.29 -7.83 17.85
N ARG A 10 -2.64 -6.73 18.21
CA ARG A 10 -1.60 -6.14 17.34
C ARG A 10 -0.39 -7.08 17.33
N GLY A 11 0.13 -7.36 16.14
CA GLY A 11 1.44 -8.00 16.01
C GLY A 11 2.57 -7.06 16.41
N GLU A 12 3.80 -7.60 16.42
CA GLU A 12 4.99 -6.79 16.59
C GLU A 12 5.11 -5.76 15.45
N PRO A 13 5.43 -4.49 15.75
CA PRO A 13 5.61 -3.50 14.70
C PRO A 13 6.78 -3.87 13.79
N VAL A 14 6.56 -3.77 12.48
CA VAL A 14 7.59 -3.99 11.46
C VAL A 14 7.88 -2.68 10.74
N ALA A 15 9.12 -2.53 10.26
CA ALA A 15 9.47 -1.41 9.39
C ALA A 15 8.58 -1.43 8.14
N SER A 16 8.07 -0.25 7.76
CA SER A 16 7.25 -0.09 6.56
C SER A 16 7.68 1.13 5.78
N LEU A 17 7.54 1.03 4.45
CA LEU A 17 7.63 2.17 3.55
C LEU A 17 6.24 2.51 3.02
N ALA A 18 6.07 3.78 2.67
CA ALA A 18 4.85 4.31 2.07
C ALA A 18 5.13 4.82 0.65
N GLY A 19 4.14 4.74 -0.22
CA GLY A 19 4.30 5.10 -1.62
C GLY A 19 3.02 4.95 -2.43
N PRO A 20 3.07 5.18 -3.75
CA PRO A 20 1.88 5.20 -4.57
C PRO A 20 1.23 3.82 -4.70
N ARG A 21 -0.09 3.80 -4.89
CA ARG A 21 -0.83 2.55 -5.09
C ARG A 21 -0.61 1.99 -6.50
N THR A 22 -0.51 0.66 -6.56
CA THR A 22 -0.37 -0.07 -7.82
C THR A 22 -1.69 -0.09 -8.61
N GLY A 23 -1.62 0.12 -9.91
CA GLY A 23 -2.72 -0.20 -10.83
C GLY A 23 -3.98 0.67 -10.74
N ILE A 24 -3.91 1.87 -10.13
CA ILE A 24 -5.04 2.80 -10.05
C ILE A 24 -4.83 4.05 -10.91
N THR A 25 -5.92 4.70 -11.30
CA THR A 25 -5.91 5.95 -12.08
C THR A 25 -6.11 7.21 -11.24
N LYS A 26 -6.84 7.12 -10.12
CA LYS A 26 -7.17 8.27 -9.26
C LYS A 26 -6.21 8.37 -8.08
N ALA A 27 -5.75 9.57 -7.75
CA ALA A 27 -4.76 9.77 -6.68
C ALA A 27 -3.56 8.82 -6.86
N ALA A 28 -3.12 8.66 -8.11
CA ALA A 28 -2.20 7.60 -8.52
C ALA A 28 -0.80 7.78 -7.91
N ASP A 29 -0.47 9.00 -7.53
CA ASP A 29 0.83 9.37 -6.95
C ASP A 29 0.75 9.59 -5.42
N THR A 30 -0.44 9.51 -4.83
CA THR A 30 -0.64 9.65 -3.38
C THR A 30 -0.14 8.41 -2.62
N ALA A 31 0.61 8.64 -1.54
CA ALA A 31 1.32 7.60 -0.79
C ALA A 31 0.43 6.72 0.13
N TRP A 32 -0.59 6.08 -0.44
CA TRP A 32 -1.55 5.24 0.29
C TRP A 32 -1.27 3.73 0.19
N ARG A 33 -0.10 3.32 -0.31
CA ARG A 33 0.38 1.94 -0.26
C ARG A 33 1.45 1.83 0.81
N PHE A 34 1.32 0.81 1.66
CA PHE A 34 2.31 0.46 2.68
C PHE A 34 2.86 -0.96 2.39
N TRP A 35 4.15 -1.19 2.61
CA TRP A 35 4.78 -2.51 2.43
C TRP A 35 6.01 -2.70 3.31
N ILE A 36 6.42 -3.97 3.47
CA ILE A 36 7.64 -4.38 4.18
C ILE A 36 8.84 -4.29 3.21
N PRO A 37 9.89 -3.50 3.51
CA PRO A 37 11.04 -3.37 2.61
C PRO A 37 11.80 -4.68 2.46
N GLY A 38 12.11 -5.06 1.22
CA GLY A 38 12.92 -6.25 0.91
C GLY A 38 12.18 -7.60 1.04
N ASP A 39 10.92 -7.60 1.49
CA ASP A 39 10.13 -8.83 1.56
C ASP A 39 9.81 -9.35 0.14
N ARG A 40 10.28 -10.57 -0.15
CA ARG A 40 10.12 -11.24 -1.45
C ARG A 40 8.67 -11.50 -1.85
N TYR A 41 7.75 -11.46 -0.90
CA TYR A 41 6.32 -11.69 -1.13
C TYR A 41 5.56 -10.39 -1.42
N VAL A 42 6.20 -9.22 -1.27
CA VAL A 42 5.60 -7.95 -1.67
C VAL A 42 5.60 -7.88 -3.20
N SER A 43 4.40 -7.79 -3.79
CA SER A 43 4.27 -7.60 -5.22
C SER A 43 4.94 -6.29 -5.67
N PRO A 44 5.62 -6.29 -6.85
CA PRO A 44 6.24 -5.08 -7.39
C PRO A 44 5.25 -3.93 -7.59
N TYR A 45 5.77 -2.70 -7.53
CA TYR A 45 5.00 -1.52 -7.91
C TYR A 45 4.79 -1.49 -9.44
N LYS A 46 3.55 -1.22 -9.86
CA LYS A 46 3.21 -1.00 -11.27
C LYS A 46 2.21 0.15 -11.38
N ARG A 47 2.65 1.24 -12.02
CA ARG A 47 1.76 2.38 -12.31
C ARG A 47 0.71 1.97 -13.35
N HIS A 48 -0.51 2.46 -13.20
CA HIS A 48 -1.54 2.24 -14.21
C HIS A 48 -1.19 3.04 -15.48
N PRO A 49 -1.27 2.45 -16.69
CA PRO A 49 -0.86 3.13 -17.92
C PRO A 49 -1.74 4.36 -18.25
N LYS A 50 -2.98 4.39 -17.76
CA LYS A 50 -3.91 5.52 -17.90
C LYS A 50 -3.93 6.48 -16.70
N ALA A 51 -3.04 6.32 -15.74
CA ALA A 51 -2.96 7.31 -14.66
C ALA A 51 -2.46 8.65 -15.25
N PRO A 52 -3.05 9.80 -14.85
CA PRO A 52 -2.61 11.11 -15.33
C PRO A 52 -1.13 11.31 -15.04
N ALA A 53 -0.46 12.24 -15.73
CA ALA A 53 0.90 12.60 -15.34
C ALA A 53 0.90 13.07 -13.87
N ALA A 54 1.96 12.78 -13.13
CA ALA A 54 2.15 13.40 -11.83
C ALA A 54 2.13 14.92 -12.04
N GLU A 55 1.32 15.63 -11.25
CA GLU A 55 1.39 17.09 -11.23
C GLU A 55 2.83 17.48 -10.84
N ALA A 56 3.47 18.31 -11.66
CA ALA A 56 4.76 18.88 -11.30
C ALA A 56 4.51 19.89 -10.18
N ASP A 57 5.27 19.76 -9.10
CA ASP A 57 5.36 20.76 -8.02
C ASP A 57 6.15 21.98 -8.52
#